data_AF-A0A1W1HQT9-F1
#
_entry.id   AF-A0A1W1HQT9-F1
#
_cell.length_a   1.000
_cell.length_b   1.000
_cell.length_c   1.000
_cell.angle_alpha   90.00
_cell.angle_beta   90.00
_cell.angle_gamma   90.00
#
_symmetry.space_group_name_H-M   'P 1'
#
loop_
_entity.id
_entity.type
_entity.pdbx_description
1 polymer ?
#
loop_
_entity_poly.entity_id
_entity_poly.type
_entity_poly.pdbx_seq_one_letter_code
_entity_poly.pdbx_strand_id
1 'polypeptide(L)'
;MNAVALPSWEQARARLVSTVPQFYELEPGGALALDLGDDGWLLEVRSDGQLLCQHGIAMDDVKSLMCDGTTEDLGTDEVAKQAKYFLGPAVSKKRPALLKAGFAEQTDMNDEYVAITFHKTVDFQRFDEVLAAVRWCQNLFKIEP
;
A
#
# COMPACT_ATOMS: atom_id res chain seq x y z
N MET A 1 -16.88 -0.52 10.30
CA MET A 1 -17.97 -0.93 9.38
C MET A 1 -17.68 -2.36 8.96
N ASN A 2 -18.57 -3.31 9.26
CA ASN A 2 -18.33 -4.73 8.95
C ASN A 2 -18.46 -4.96 7.45
N ALA A 3 -17.33 -5.10 6.75
CA ALA A 3 -17.33 -5.64 5.40
C ALA A 3 -17.74 -7.12 5.51
N VAL A 4 -18.91 -7.46 5.00
CA VAL A 4 -19.33 -8.86 4.86
C VAL A 4 -18.31 -9.52 3.93
N ALA A 5 -17.40 -10.32 4.49
CA ALA A 5 -16.44 -11.07 3.71
C ALA A 5 -17.22 -11.92 2.71
N LEU A 6 -17.12 -11.57 1.43
CA LEU A 6 -17.73 -12.35 0.37
C LEU A 6 -17.12 -13.76 0.41
N PRO A 7 -17.88 -14.84 0.17
CA PRO A 7 -17.33 -16.20 0.16
C PRO A 7 -16.10 -16.36 -0.75
N SER A 8 -15.98 -15.52 -1.77
CA SER A 8 -14.82 -15.44 -2.65
C SER A 8 -13.56 -14.86 -1.99
N TRP A 9 -13.70 -13.95 -1.01
CA TRP A 9 -12.56 -13.39 -0.28
C TRP A 9 -11.90 -14.45 0.61
N GLU A 10 -12.66 -15.15 1.45
CA GLU A 10 -12.07 -16.16 2.36
C GLU A 10 -11.32 -17.25 1.60
N GLN A 11 -11.87 -17.70 0.46
CA GLN A 11 -11.21 -18.65 -0.41
C GLN A 11 -9.96 -18.07 -1.06
N ALA A 12 -10.04 -16.84 -1.59
CA ALA A 12 -8.88 -16.16 -2.19
C ALA A 12 -7.78 -15.90 -1.16
N ARG A 13 -8.12 -15.43 0.04
CA ARG A 13 -7.21 -15.18 1.16
C ARG A 13 -6.48 -16.45 1.56
N ALA A 14 -7.19 -17.55 1.83
CA ALA A 14 -6.57 -18.83 2.16
C ALA A 14 -5.62 -19.32 1.06
N ARG A 15 -6.01 -19.14 -0.21
CA ARG A 15 -5.18 -19.52 -1.36
C ARG A 15 -3.97 -18.59 -1.56
N LEU A 16 -4.11 -17.29 -1.30
CA LEU A 16 -3.00 -16.32 -1.32
C LEU A 16 -1.97 -16.65 -0.24
N VAL A 17 -2.40 -16.84 1.01
CA VAL A 17 -1.51 -17.16 2.14
C VAL A 17 -0.75 -18.46 1.90
N SER A 18 -1.43 -19.49 1.36
CA SER A 18 -0.78 -20.77 1.04
C SER A 18 0.18 -20.69 -0.15
N THR A 19 -0.03 -19.78 -1.09
CA THR A 19 0.80 -19.64 -2.31
C THR A 19 1.95 -18.64 -2.13
N VAL A 20 1.74 -17.60 -1.32
CA VAL A 20 2.68 -16.51 -1.06
C VAL A 20 2.80 -16.39 0.47
N PRO A 21 3.67 -17.21 1.10
CA PRO A 21 3.74 -17.35 2.56
C PRO A 21 4.29 -16.11 3.27
N GLN A 22 4.73 -15.09 2.52
CA GLN A 22 5.16 -13.80 3.08
C GLN A 22 4.00 -12.86 3.39
N PHE A 23 2.78 -13.17 2.94
CA PHE A 23 1.60 -12.41 3.36
C PHE A 23 1.37 -12.56 4.87
N TYR A 24 0.99 -11.45 5.49
CA TYR A 24 0.51 -11.40 6.86
C TYR A 24 -0.80 -10.62 6.93
N GLU A 25 -1.51 -10.76 8.03
CA GLU A 25 -2.77 -10.05 8.26
C GLU A 25 -2.53 -8.77 9.05
N LEU A 26 -3.12 -7.66 8.58
CA LEU A 26 -3.15 -6.41 9.35
C LEU A 26 -4.10 -6.53 10.53
N GLU A 27 -5.23 -7.19 10.31
CA GLU A 27 -6.23 -7.52 11.32
C GLU A 27 -6.73 -8.96 11.07
N PRO A 28 -7.14 -9.70 12.12
CA PRO A 28 -7.66 -11.06 11.96
C PRO A 28 -8.82 -11.13 10.96
N GLY A 29 -8.64 -11.87 9.86
CA GLY A 29 -9.62 -11.98 8.77
C GLY A 29 -9.74 -10.73 7.88
N GLY A 30 -8.92 -9.72 8.12
CA GLY A 30 -8.85 -8.48 7.38
C GLY A 30 -7.99 -8.59 6.13
N ALA A 31 -7.47 -7.45 5.68
CA ALA A 31 -6.61 -7.37 4.51
C ALA A 31 -5.30 -8.16 4.69
N LEU A 32 -4.79 -8.68 3.58
CA LEU A 32 -3.46 -9.28 3.52
C LEU A 32 -2.44 -8.24 3.10
N ALA A 33 -1.38 -8.10 3.88
CA ALA A 33 -0.26 -7.21 3.62
C ALA A 33 1.02 -8.00 3.35
N LEU A 34 1.87 -7.43 2.51
CA LEU A 34 3.15 -8.00 2.11
C LEU A 34 4.17 -6.88 1.93
N ASP A 35 5.27 -6.96 2.67
CA ASP A 35 6.43 -6.08 2.46
C ASP A 35 7.06 -6.39 1.08
N LEU A 36 7.24 -5.33 0.28
CA LEU A 36 7.81 -5.41 -1.06
C LEU A 36 9.34 -5.24 -1.06
N GLY A 37 9.95 -4.92 0.08
CA GLY A 37 11.40 -4.88 0.32
C GLY A 37 12.13 -3.66 -0.26
N ASP A 38 11.47 -2.87 -1.10
CA ASP A 38 12.01 -1.64 -1.66
C ASP A 38 11.52 -0.46 -0.84
N ASP A 39 12.43 0.21 -0.13
CA ASP A 39 12.20 1.51 0.51
C ASP A 39 10.87 1.59 1.30
N GLY A 40 10.47 0.54 2.03
CA GLY A 40 9.24 0.52 2.82
C GLY A 40 7.94 0.48 2.01
N TRP A 41 7.96 -0.01 0.77
CA TRP A 41 6.74 -0.28 0.00
C TRP A 41 5.98 -1.49 0.54
N LEU A 42 4.65 -1.37 0.60
CA LEU A 42 3.74 -2.40 1.04
C LEU A 42 2.75 -2.75 -0.07
N LEU A 43 2.49 -4.04 -0.25
CA LEU A 43 1.38 -4.55 -1.05
C LEU A 43 0.23 -4.97 -0.13
N GLU A 44 -0.97 -4.47 -0.37
CA GLU A 44 -2.18 -4.87 0.36
C GLU A 44 -3.22 -5.47 -0.60
N VAL A 45 -3.84 -6.57 -0.20
CA VAL A 45 -5.02 -7.16 -0.85
C VAL A 45 -6.19 -7.10 0.10
N ARG A 46 -7.25 -6.38 -0.29
CA ARG A 46 -8.42 -6.11 0.54
C ARG A 46 -9.62 -6.96 0.14
N SER A 47 -10.49 -7.22 1.10
CA SER A 47 -11.72 -8.03 0.91
C SER A 47 -12.73 -7.41 -0.06
N ASP A 48 -12.62 -6.11 -0.35
CA ASP A 48 -13.41 -5.37 -1.33
C ASP A 48 -12.90 -5.50 -2.78
N GLY A 49 -11.86 -6.32 -3.00
CA GLY A 49 -11.28 -6.53 -4.31
C GLY A 49 -10.30 -5.44 -4.73
N GLN A 50 -9.76 -4.66 -3.80
CA GLN A 50 -8.65 -3.74 -4.10
C GLN A 50 -7.28 -4.41 -3.87
N LEU A 51 -6.38 -4.19 -4.84
CA LEU A 51 -4.95 -4.44 -4.73
C LEU A 51 -4.23 -3.09 -4.64
N LEU A 52 -3.48 -2.87 -3.57
CA LEU A 52 -2.83 -1.60 -3.26
C LEU A 52 -1.32 -1.78 -3.21
N CYS A 53 -0.56 -0.94 -3.92
CA CYS A 53 0.87 -0.72 -3.67
C CYS A 53 1.01 0.63 -2.98
N GLN A 54 1.53 0.64 -1.76
CA GLN A 54 1.57 1.82 -0.90
C GLN A 54 2.99 2.11 -0.45
N HIS A 55 3.32 3.39 -0.38
CA HIS A 55 4.52 3.86 0.30
C HIS A 55 4.11 5.01 1.20
N GLY A 56 4.36 4.85 2.49
CA GLY A 56 3.89 5.76 3.51
C GLY A 56 4.92 6.07 4.57
N ILE A 57 4.65 7.13 5.31
CA ILE A 57 5.44 7.63 6.42
C ILE A 57 4.50 7.83 7.62
N ALA A 58 4.97 7.48 8.81
CA ALA A 58 4.21 7.69 10.04
C ALA A 58 4.06 9.20 10.30
N MET A 59 2.91 9.58 10.85
CA MET A 59 2.62 10.99 11.15
C MET A 59 3.68 11.60 12.09
N ASP A 60 4.16 10.82 13.05
CA ASP A 60 5.20 11.26 14.00
C ASP A 60 6.55 11.52 13.31
N ASP A 61 6.87 10.78 12.26
CA ASP A 61 8.07 11.02 11.45
C ASP A 61 7.92 12.27 10.59
N VAL A 62 6.74 12.51 10.02
CA VAL A 62 6.46 13.76 9.28
C VAL A 62 6.61 14.97 10.20
N LYS A 63 6.04 14.90 11.41
CA LYS A 63 6.20 15.95 12.43
C LYS A 63 7.67 16.13 12.81
N SER A 64 8.42 15.05 12.96
CA SER A 64 9.85 15.09 13.29
C SER A 64 10.67 15.75 12.17
N LEU A 65 10.35 15.50 10.89
CA LEU A 65 10.98 16.17 9.75
C LEU A 65 10.72 17.68 9.71
N MET A 66 9.64 18.14 10.36
CA MET A 66 9.20 19.54 10.35
C MET A 66 9.67 20.32 11.59
N CYS A 67 10.01 19.64 12.69
CA CYS A 67 10.38 20.27 13.95
C CYS A 67 11.84 20.74 13.95
N ASP A 68 12.09 21.97 13.49
CA ASP A 68 13.35 22.71 13.73
C ASP A 68 13.34 23.48 15.07
N GLY A 69 12.58 23.00 16.06
CA GLY A 69 12.65 23.46 17.46
C GLY A 69 11.48 24.28 18.02
N THR A 70 10.35 24.39 17.34
CA THR A 70 9.14 24.99 17.92
C THR A 70 7.90 24.15 17.63
N THR A 71 7.18 23.79 18.70
CA THR A 71 5.88 23.11 18.65
C THR A 71 4.81 24.09 18.17
N GLU A 72 4.85 24.45 16.88
CA GLU A 72 3.73 25.11 16.23
C GLU A 72 2.73 24.05 15.74
N ASP A 73 1.45 24.37 15.84
CA ASP A 73 0.36 23.52 15.38
C ASP A 73 0.39 23.54 13.84
N LEU A 74 0.98 22.50 13.26
CA LEU A 74 1.21 22.42 11.82
C LEU A 74 -0.12 22.16 11.11
N GLY A 75 -0.46 23.02 10.14
CA GLY A 75 -1.64 22.82 9.31
C GLY A 75 -1.58 21.51 8.52
N THR A 76 -2.74 20.93 8.24
CA THR A 76 -2.88 19.69 7.47
C THR A 76 -2.23 19.79 6.09
N ASP A 77 -2.25 20.98 5.48
CA ASP A 77 -1.65 21.23 4.16
C ASP A 77 -0.12 21.18 4.20
N GLU A 78 0.50 21.73 5.25
CA GLU A 78 1.94 21.68 5.47
C GLU A 78 2.42 20.24 5.68
N VAL A 79 1.72 19.46 6.49
CA VAL A 79 2.01 18.04 6.73
C VAL A 79 1.92 17.24 5.43
N ALA A 80 0.84 17.40 4.67
CA ALA A 80 0.66 16.72 3.40
C ALA A 80 1.75 17.07 2.38
N LYS A 81 2.20 18.34 2.35
CA LYS A 81 3.28 18.79 1.48
C LYS A 81 4.61 18.16 1.85
N GLN A 82 4.93 18.08 3.14
CA GLN A 82 6.20 17.50 3.61
C GLN A 82 6.25 16.00 3.40
N ALA A 83 5.15 15.29 3.70
CA ALA A 83 5.05 13.88 3.38
C ALA A 83 5.21 13.60 1.88
N LYS A 84 4.55 14.38 1.01
CA LYS A 84 4.72 14.25 -0.45
C LYS A 84 6.15 14.51 -0.91
N TYR A 85 6.83 15.48 -0.31
CA TYR A 85 8.24 15.76 -0.61
C TYR A 85 9.14 14.58 -0.21
N PHE A 86 8.92 13.99 0.96
CA PHE A 86 9.66 12.85 1.46
C PHE A 86 9.41 11.57 0.64
N LEU A 87 8.15 11.24 0.36
CA LEU A 87 7.75 10.04 -0.39
C LEU A 87 8.05 10.16 -1.90
N GLY A 88 8.16 11.39 -2.40
CA GLY A 88 8.27 11.72 -3.83
C GLY A 88 9.39 10.98 -4.58
N PRO A 89 10.63 10.91 -4.06
CA PRO A 89 11.72 10.21 -4.72
C PRO A 89 11.45 8.71 -4.94
N ALA A 90 10.99 7.99 -3.91
CA ALA A 90 10.67 6.57 -4.00
C ALA A 90 9.49 6.31 -4.96
N VAL A 91 8.43 7.12 -4.82
CA VAL A 91 7.24 7.06 -5.68
C VAL A 91 7.56 7.33 -7.14
N SER A 92 8.38 8.34 -7.43
CA SER A 92 8.66 8.76 -8.81
C SER A 92 9.36 7.66 -9.63
N LYS A 93 10.15 6.79 -8.98
CA LYS A 93 10.83 5.66 -9.64
C LYS A 93 9.83 4.61 -10.15
N LYS A 94 8.72 4.39 -9.43
CA LYS A 94 7.79 3.27 -9.66
C LYS A 94 6.49 3.70 -10.33
N ARG A 95 6.09 4.97 -10.13
CA ARG A 95 4.87 5.58 -10.68
C ARG A 95 4.64 5.27 -12.17
N PRO A 96 5.60 5.43 -13.10
CA PRO A 96 5.34 5.17 -14.51
C PRO A 96 4.93 3.72 -14.80
N ALA A 97 5.54 2.75 -14.10
CA ALA A 97 5.23 1.33 -14.27
C ALA A 97 3.84 0.98 -13.70
N LEU A 98 3.52 1.51 -12.51
CA LEU A 98 2.24 1.30 -11.85
C LEU A 98 1.07 1.89 -12.67
N LEU A 99 1.21 3.14 -13.12
CA LEU A 99 0.19 3.78 -13.96
C LEU A 99 -0.01 3.01 -15.28
N LYS A 100 1.08 2.58 -15.92
CA LYS A 100 1.01 1.77 -17.16
C LYS A 100 0.33 0.41 -16.94
N ALA A 101 0.46 -0.18 -15.75
CA ALA A 101 -0.20 -1.42 -15.36
C ALA A 101 -1.69 -1.25 -14.99
N GLY A 102 -2.20 -0.01 -15.05
CA GLY A 102 -3.60 0.33 -14.83
C GLY A 102 -3.95 0.59 -13.37
N PHE A 103 -2.97 0.92 -12.53
CA PHE A 103 -3.24 1.44 -11.19
C PHE A 103 -3.62 2.92 -11.27
N ALA A 104 -4.50 3.34 -10.36
CA ALA A 104 -4.80 4.75 -10.10
C ALA A 104 -4.03 5.21 -8.86
N GLU A 105 -3.47 6.42 -8.91
CA GLU A 105 -2.73 7.03 -7.80
C GLU A 105 -3.68 7.87 -6.93
N GLN A 106 -3.53 7.77 -5.62
CA GLN A 106 -4.16 8.65 -4.64
C GLN A 106 -3.21 8.92 -3.47
N THR A 107 -3.51 9.95 -2.68
CA THR A 107 -2.85 10.20 -1.40
C THR A 107 -3.83 9.87 -0.29
N ASP A 108 -3.45 8.96 0.60
CA ASP A 108 -4.19 8.61 1.81
C ASP A 108 -3.52 9.29 3.01
N MET A 109 -4.31 9.97 3.84
CA MET A 109 -3.82 10.69 5.03
C MET A 109 -4.84 10.54 6.15
N ASN A 110 -4.35 10.14 7.33
CA ASN A 110 -5.11 10.13 8.57
C ASN A 110 -4.18 10.56 9.73
N ASP A 111 -4.66 10.44 10.96
CA ASP A 111 -3.90 10.86 12.15
C ASP A 111 -2.65 9.99 12.43
N GLU A 112 -2.56 8.81 11.81
CA GLU A 112 -1.50 7.82 12.03
C GLU A 112 -0.42 7.90 10.94
N TYR A 113 -0.79 8.15 9.67
CA TYR A 113 0.14 8.12 8.55
C TYR A 113 -0.27 9.00 7.37
N VAL A 114 0.70 9.24 6.49
CA VAL A 114 0.49 9.73 5.12
C VAL A 114 1.10 8.74 4.13
N ALA A 115 0.35 8.34 3.11
CA ALA A 115 0.80 7.41 2.08
C ALA A 115 0.42 7.85 0.67
N ILE A 116 1.28 7.53 -0.30
CA ILE A 116 0.90 7.48 -1.71
C ILE A 116 0.50 6.05 -2.03
N THR A 117 -0.74 5.89 -2.48
CA THR A 117 -1.35 4.58 -2.76
C THR A 117 -1.63 4.47 -4.25
N PHE A 118 -1.15 3.40 -4.85
CA PHE A 118 -1.54 2.96 -6.17
C PHE A 118 -2.52 1.80 -6.02
N HIS A 119 -3.75 1.99 -6.47
CA HIS A 119 -4.80 0.98 -6.31
C HIS A 119 -5.31 0.47 -7.66
N LYS A 120 -5.71 -0.80 -7.68
CA LYS A 120 -6.35 -1.45 -8.82
C LYS A 120 -7.38 -2.46 -8.34
N THR A 121 -8.52 -2.53 -9.03
CA THR A 121 -9.55 -3.53 -8.75
C THR A 121 -9.13 -4.89 -9.32
N VAL A 122 -9.36 -5.95 -8.54
CA VAL A 122 -9.13 -7.35 -8.91
C VAL A 122 -10.40 -8.17 -8.70
N ASP A 123 -10.52 -9.26 -9.45
CA ASP A 123 -11.64 -10.20 -9.34
C ASP A 123 -11.18 -11.50 -8.70
N PHE A 124 -11.69 -11.80 -7.51
CA PHE A 124 -11.36 -13.03 -6.78
C PHE A 124 -11.87 -14.31 -7.44
N GLN A 125 -12.84 -14.22 -8.36
CA GLN A 125 -13.23 -15.35 -9.21
C GLN A 125 -12.12 -15.73 -10.20
N ARG A 126 -11.25 -14.77 -10.56
CA ARG A 126 -10.11 -14.95 -11.47
C ARG A 126 -8.80 -14.99 -10.70
N PHE A 127 -8.69 -15.94 -9.76
CA PHE A 127 -7.57 -16.03 -8.82
C PHE A 127 -6.18 -16.00 -9.49
N ASP A 128 -6.02 -16.65 -10.63
CA ASP A 128 -4.71 -16.71 -11.31
C ASP A 128 -4.25 -15.31 -11.77
N GLU A 129 -5.19 -14.40 -12.08
CA GLU A 129 -4.88 -13.00 -12.39
C GLU A 129 -4.56 -12.19 -11.14
N VAL A 130 -5.24 -12.46 -10.02
CA VAL A 130 -4.90 -11.86 -8.72
C VAL A 130 -3.46 -12.23 -8.35
N LEU A 131 -3.12 -13.53 -8.44
CA LEU A 131 -1.79 -14.02 -8.15
C LEU A 131 -0.74 -13.46 -9.13
N ALA A 132 -1.08 -13.34 -10.42
CA ALA A 132 -0.20 -12.72 -11.41
C ALA A 132 0.06 -11.25 -11.08
N ALA A 133 -0.96 -10.50 -10.66
CA ALA A 133 -0.83 -9.11 -10.25
C ALA A 133 0.06 -8.97 -8.99
N VAL A 134 -0.15 -9.81 -7.99
CA VAL A 134 0.70 -9.87 -6.78
C VAL A 134 2.16 -10.12 -7.14
N ARG A 135 2.45 -11.15 -7.94
CA ARG A 135 3.81 -11.49 -8.37
C ARG A 135 4.44 -10.40 -9.24
N TRP A 136 3.65 -9.75 -10.08
CA TRP A 136 4.11 -8.62 -10.87
C TRP A 136 4.54 -7.46 -9.97
N CYS A 137 3.76 -7.13 -8.94
CA CYS A 137 4.14 -6.13 -7.96
C CYS A 137 5.44 -6.54 -7.26
N GLN A 138 5.52 -7.75 -6.70
CA GLN A 138 6.77 -8.25 -6.09
C GLN A 138 7.98 -8.09 -7.01
N ASN A 139 7.86 -8.41 -8.30
CA ASN A 139 8.97 -8.28 -9.25
C ASN A 139 9.30 -6.82 -9.57
N LEU A 140 8.32 -5.91 -9.64
CA LEU A 140 8.56 -4.49 -9.85
C LEU A 140 9.38 -3.86 -8.71
N PHE A 141 9.19 -4.35 -7.49
CA PHE A 141 9.84 -3.86 -6.28
C PHE A 141 11.02 -4.71 -5.82
N LYS A 142 11.39 -5.78 -6.54
CA LYS A 142 12.66 -6.45 -6.25
C LYS A 142 13.80 -5.46 -6.50
N ILE A 143 14.55 -5.16 -5.45
CA ILE A 143 15.88 -4.56 -5.58
C ILE A 143 16.77 -5.66 -6.17
N GLU A 144 17.23 -5.49 -7.41
CA GLU A 144 18.35 -6.30 -7.90
C GLU A 144 19.60 -5.94 -7.08
N PRO A 145 20.33 -6.93 -6.54
CA PRO A 145 21.51 -6.71 -5.72
C PRO A 145 22.68 -6.06 -6.49
#